data_AF-A0A1U7M696-F1
#
_entry.id   AF-A0A1U7M696-F1
#
_cell.length_a   1.000
_cell.length_b   1.000
_cell.length_c   1.000
_cell.angle_alpha   90.00
_cell.angle_beta   90.00
_cell.angle_gamma   90.00
#
_symmetry.space_group_name_H-M   'P 1'
#
loop_
_entity.id
_entity.type
_entity.pdbx_description
1 polymer ?
#
loop_
_entity_poly.entity_id
_entity_poly.type
_entity_poly.pdbx_seq_one_letter_code
_entity_poly.pdbx_strand_id
1 'polypeptide(L)'
;MKNNRKGFTLVEVILVLALIGVIITVSYSIFFTGQKSFEVGIDKGLAQEDNRILREYLVRELRYITYFNSQKPNSQNYYSLKIIQNSNGSNSLIKTKYNNGNKEENNTPFTFNKLNLKSENGIIKAEVNDKYKFTILLENNSTLTGSILSNGSDEIFYAYPEDIQISSESPKEESNNNNNNTEPSKPSEENPNTNPDKDIPMWNKNNIYNKDDIVMYKGKKYKAKKSNKGKEPTNTGHWELIQ
;
A
#
# COMPACT_ATOMS: atom_id res chain seq x y z
N MET A 1 2.55 -52.15 -74.84
CA MET A 1 2.97 -51.02 -73.98
C MET A 1 3.85 -51.59 -72.87
N LYS A 2 5.17 -51.34 -72.91
CA LYS A 2 6.15 -51.97 -72.00
C LYS A 2 6.40 -51.02 -70.83
N ASN A 3 5.82 -51.31 -69.67
CA ASN A 3 5.95 -50.48 -68.48
C ASN A 3 7.35 -50.65 -67.89
N ASN A 4 8.17 -49.61 -68.04
CA ASN A 4 9.55 -49.56 -67.59
C ASN A 4 9.57 -49.36 -66.06
N ARG A 5 9.41 -50.43 -65.29
CA ARG A 5 9.51 -50.37 -63.83
C ARG A 5 10.99 -50.27 -63.44
N LYS A 6 11.51 -49.04 -63.34
CA LYS A 6 12.83 -48.79 -62.76
C LYS A 6 12.74 -49.07 -61.25
N GLY A 7 13.46 -50.09 -60.79
CA GLY A 7 13.63 -50.36 -59.36
C GLY A 7 14.56 -49.33 -58.72
N PHE A 8 14.45 -49.16 -57.39
CA PHE A 8 15.36 -48.30 -56.64
C PHE A 8 16.76 -48.90 -56.61
N THR A 9 17.77 -48.06 -56.81
CA THR A 9 19.16 -48.48 -56.67
C THR A 9 19.56 -48.51 -55.19
N LEU A 10 20.44 -49.44 -54.80
CA LEU A 10 20.89 -49.58 -53.40
C LEU A 10 21.49 -48.26 -52.87
N VAL A 11 22.25 -47.55 -53.71
CA VAL A 11 22.89 -46.28 -53.38
C VAL A 11 21.86 -45.19 -53.09
N GLU A 12 20.78 -45.13 -53.87
CA GLU A 12 19.71 -44.15 -53.67
C GLU A 12 18.96 -44.39 -52.36
N VAL A 13 18.70 -45.65 -52.01
CA VAL A 13 18.08 -46.01 -50.72
C VAL A 13 18.97 -45.62 -49.53
N ILE A 14 20.28 -45.89 -49.62
CA ILE A 14 21.24 -45.53 -48.56
C ILE A 14 21.33 -44.01 -48.40
N LEU A 15 21.33 -43.25 -49.50
CA LEU A 15 21.33 -41.79 -49.47
C LEU A 15 20.08 -41.23 -48.81
N VAL A 16 18.89 -41.75 -49.14
CA VAL A 16 17.63 -41.31 -48.53
C VAL A 16 17.62 -41.59 -47.02
N LEU A 17 18.07 -42.78 -46.60
CA LEU A 17 18.16 -43.13 -45.18
C LEU A 17 19.12 -42.21 -44.42
N ALA A 18 20.27 -41.90 -45.01
CA ALA A 18 21.22 -40.96 -44.42
C ALA A 18 20.60 -39.56 -44.26
N LEU A 19 19.86 -39.09 -45.27
CA LEU A 19 19.23 -37.77 -45.27
C LEU A 19 18.08 -37.68 -44.26
N ILE A 20 17.26 -38.73 -44.16
CA ILE A 20 16.19 -38.84 -43.16
C ILE A 20 16.79 -38.79 -41.74
N GLY A 21 17.90 -39.49 -41.49
CA GLY A 21 18.58 -39.45 -40.18
C GLY A 21 18.97 -38.03 -39.75
N VAL A 22 19.53 -37.25 -40.67
CA VAL A 22 19.89 -35.85 -40.43
C VAL A 22 18.63 -35.01 -40.17
N ILE A 23 17.59 -35.15 -41.00
CA ILE A 23 16.34 -34.40 -40.84
C ILE A 23 15.67 -34.71 -39.50
N ILE A 24 15.61 -35.98 -39.10
CA ILE A 24 15.02 -36.39 -37.82
C ILE A 24 15.78 -35.75 -36.66
N THR A 25 17.11 -35.71 -36.71
CA THR A 25 17.94 -35.14 -35.65
C THR A 25 17.69 -33.64 -35.50
N VAL A 26 17.66 -32.91 -36.61
CA VAL A 26 17.37 -31.46 -36.61
C VAL A 26 15.95 -31.20 -36.13
N SER A 27 14.98 -31.95 -36.63
CA SER A 27 13.57 -31.79 -36.28
C SER A 27 13.33 -32.04 -34.79
N TYR A 28 13.91 -33.10 -34.24
CA TYR A 28 13.81 -33.43 -32.83
C TYR A 28 14.41 -32.33 -31.95
N SER A 29 15.57 -31.80 -32.34
CA SER A 29 16.24 -30.70 -31.63
C SER A 29 15.38 -29.43 -31.58
N ILE A 30 14.79 -29.05 -32.72
CA ILE A 30 13.91 -27.86 -32.82
C ILE A 30 12.66 -28.07 -31.98
N PHE A 31 12.00 -29.22 -32.11
CA PHE A 31 10.77 -29.51 -31.37
C PHE A 31 11.00 -29.43 -29.86
N PHE A 32 12.02 -30.10 -29.36
CA PHE A 32 12.32 -30.13 -27.93
C PHE A 32 12.72 -28.76 -27.38
N THR A 33 13.54 -28.01 -28.12
CA THR A 33 13.93 -26.64 -27.74
C THR A 33 12.74 -25.69 -27.78
N GLY A 34 11.86 -25.83 -28.77
CA GLY A 34 10.62 -25.06 -28.90
C GLY A 34 9.69 -25.27 -27.71
N GLN A 35 9.45 -26.52 -27.31
CA GLN A 35 8.62 -26.84 -26.13
C GLN A 35 9.18 -26.18 -24.86
N LYS A 36 10.46 -26.39 -24.56
CA LYS A 36 11.12 -25.75 -23.41
C LYS A 36 11.06 -24.23 -23.43
N SER A 37 11.24 -23.64 -24.61
CA SER A 37 11.22 -22.19 -24.77
C SER A 37 9.83 -21.61 -24.53
N PHE A 38 8.80 -22.32 -24.96
CA PHE A 38 7.41 -21.94 -24.74
C PHE A 38 7.01 -22.03 -23.26
N GLU A 39 7.36 -23.14 -22.59
CA GLU A 39 7.12 -23.33 -21.15
C GLU A 39 7.78 -22.20 -20.34
N VAL A 40 9.06 -21.95 -20.57
CA VAL A 40 9.79 -20.85 -19.91
C VAL A 40 9.18 -19.47 -20.25
N GLY A 41 8.65 -19.31 -21.47
CA GLY A 41 7.97 -18.10 -21.90
C GLY A 41 6.68 -17.85 -21.12
N ILE A 42 5.83 -18.87 -20.99
CA ILE A 42 4.59 -18.82 -20.20
C ILE A 42 4.92 -18.51 -18.74
N ASP A 43 5.85 -19.25 -18.13
CA ASP A 43 6.19 -19.07 -16.71
C ASP A 43 6.69 -17.66 -16.41
N LYS A 44 7.52 -17.11 -17.29
CA LYS A 44 7.98 -15.72 -17.18
C LYS A 44 6.83 -14.72 -17.32
N GLY A 45 5.89 -14.97 -18.23
CA GLY A 45 4.72 -14.13 -18.43
C GLY A 45 3.80 -14.09 -17.21
N LEU A 46 3.43 -15.27 -16.69
CA LEU A 46 2.58 -15.41 -15.49
C LEU A 46 3.25 -14.76 -14.28
N ALA A 47 4.54 -15.03 -14.06
CA ALA A 47 5.28 -14.40 -12.98
C ALA A 47 5.30 -12.87 -13.09
N GLN A 48 5.33 -12.29 -14.29
CA GLN A 48 5.25 -10.83 -14.45
C GLN A 48 3.85 -10.29 -14.15
N GLU A 49 2.80 -11.00 -14.53
CA GLU A 49 1.41 -10.63 -14.24
C GLU A 49 1.14 -10.61 -12.73
N ASP A 50 1.52 -11.66 -12.00
CA ASP A 50 1.35 -11.75 -10.55
C ASP A 50 2.02 -10.58 -9.82
N ASN A 51 3.25 -10.21 -10.25
CA ASN A 51 3.97 -9.09 -9.67
C ASN A 51 3.30 -7.75 -9.95
N ARG A 52 2.70 -7.59 -11.14
CA ARG A 52 1.94 -6.38 -11.46
C ARG A 52 0.71 -6.26 -10.57
N ILE A 53 -0.05 -7.34 -10.41
CA ILE A 53 -1.25 -7.36 -9.55
C ILE A 53 -0.89 -7.09 -8.08
N LEU A 54 0.15 -7.75 -7.56
CA LEU A 54 0.68 -7.50 -6.22
C LEU A 54 1.13 -6.05 -6.03
N ARG A 55 1.84 -5.47 -7.02
CA ARG A 55 2.25 -4.07 -6.99
C ARG A 55 1.05 -3.13 -6.96
N GLU A 56 0.07 -3.34 -7.85
CA GLU A 56 -1.15 -2.54 -7.90
C GLU A 56 -1.92 -2.61 -6.57
N TYR A 57 -2.00 -3.82 -5.99
CA TYR A 57 -2.58 -4.04 -4.68
C TYR A 57 -1.83 -3.25 -3.58
N LEU A 58 -0.53 -3.45 -3.43
CA LEU A 58 0.26 -2.80 -2.39
C LEU A 58 0.29 -1.27 -2.55
N VAL A 59 0.41 -0.76 -3.78
CA VAL A 59 0.34 0.68 -4.05
C VAL A 59 -1.02 1.24 -3.64
N ARG A 60 -2.12 0.56 -3.98
CA ARG A 60 -3.46 1.01 -3.60
C ARG A 60 -3.64 1.06 -2.08
N GLU A 61 -3.17 0.03 -1.37
CA GLU A 61 -3.36 -0.08 0.08
C GLU A 61 -2.41 0.83 0.88
N LEU A 62 -1.18 1.02 0.41
CA LEU A 62 -0.13 1.63 1.23
C LEU A 62 0.20 3.08 0.86
N ARG A 63 -0.21 3.58 -0.32
CA ARG A 63 0.16 4.93 -0.79
C ARG A 63 -0.29 6.06 0.14
N TYR A 64 -1.47 5.94 0.72
CA TYR A 64 -2.10 7.03 1.49
C TYR A 64 -2.04 6.81 3.00
N ILE A 65 -1.32 5.79 3.47
CA ILE A 65 -1.27 5.48 4.89
C ILE A 65 -0.50 6.55 5.66
N THR A 66 -0.80 6.69 6.94
CA THR A 66 -0.06 7.56 7.85
C THR A 66 0.58 6.80 9.01
N TYR A 67 0.26 5.52 9.19
CA TYR A 67 0.86 4.61 10.16
C TYR A 67 1.26 3.33 9.45
N PHE A 68 2.44 2.81 9.80
CA PHE A 68 2.97 1.55 9.28
C PHE A 68 3.95 1.00 10.31
N ASN A 69 3.53 0.02 11.11
CA ASN A 69 4.35 -0.55 12.17
C ASN A 69 4.05 -2.02 12.45
N SER A 70 4.98 -2.75 13.06
CA SER A 70 4.75 -4.10 13.60
C SER A 70 3.86 -4.08 14.85
N GLN A 71 3.71 -2.93 15.51
CA GLN A 71 2.79 -2.73 16.63
C GLN A 71 1.41 -2.28 16.14
N LYS A 72 0.37 -2.58 16.93
CA LYS A 72 -1.00 -2.13 16.63
C LYS A 72 -1.11 -0.62 16.86
N PRO A 73 -1.78 0.13 15.98
CA PRO A 73 -2.07 1.53 16.22
C PRO A 73 -3.10 1.68 17.34
N ASN A 74 -3.02 2.81 18.06
CA ASN A 74 -4.05 3.21 19.01
C ASN A 74 -5.27 3.79 18.26
N SER A 75 -5.98 2.91 17.55
CA SER A 75 -7.19 3.26 16.82
C SER A 75 -8.23 2.14 16.88
N GLN A 76 -9.50 2.54 16.81
CA GLN A 76 -10.62 1.63 16.58
C GLN A 76 -10.61 1.04 15.17
N ASN A 77 -10.11 1.80 14.18
CA ASN A 77 -10.04 1.38 12.78
C ASN A 77 -8.58 1.28 12.36
N TYR A 78 -8.20 0.12 11.87
CA TYR A 78 -6.88 -0.07 11.28
C TYR A 78 -6.88 -1.34 10.44
N TYR A 79 -5.75 -1.60 9.80
CA TYR A 79 -5.57 -2.73 8.93
C TYR A 79 -4.28 -3.46 9.30
N SER A 80 -4.19 -4.72 8.89
CA SER A 80 -2.92 -5.43 8.88
C SER A 80 -2.67 -6.14 7.57
N LEU A 81 -1.40 -6.38 7.27
CA LEU A 81 -0.94 -7.31 6.25
C LEU A 81 -0.13 -8.40 6.92
N LYS A 82 -0.47 -9.66 6.61
CA LYS A 82 0.21 -10.85 7.10
C LYS A 82 0.52 -11.79 5.96
N ILE A 83 1.71 -12.37 5.98
CA ILE A 83 2.09 -13.41 5.03
C ILE A 83 1.69 -14.77 5.61
N ILE A 84 0.99 -15.58 4.82
CA ILE A 84 0.68 -16.97 5.17
C ILE A 84 1.30 -17.92 4.15
N GLN A 85 1.77 -19.07 4.62
CA GLN A 85 2.25 -20.13 3.73
C GLN A 85 1.08 -21.04 3.34
N ASN A 86 0.93 -21.25 2.04
CA ASN A 86 -0.04 -22.16 1.46
C ASN A 86 0.49 -23.60 1.49
N SER A 87 -0.41 -24.59 1.41
CA SER A 87 -0.04 -26.02 1.41
C SER A 87 0.87 -26.44 0.25
N ASN A 88 0.91 -25.65 -0.83
CA ASN A 88 1.76 -25.88 -2.00
C ASN A 88 3.17 -25.26 -1.87
N GLY A 89 3.51 -24.66 -0.72
CA GLY A 89 4.80 -24.03 -0.46
C GLY A 89 4.92 -22.57 -0.91
N SER A 90 3.96 -22.05 -1.69
CA SER A 90 3.87 -20.61 -2.00
C SER A 90 3.30 -19.83 -0.81
N ASN A 91 3.40 -18.50 -0.84
CA ASN A 91 2.81 -17.62 0.16
C ASN A 91 1.69 -16.77 -0.42
N SER A 92 0.72 -16.44 0.43
CA SER A 92 -0.35 -15.47 0.15
C SER A 92 -0.27 -14.30 1.12
N LEU A 93 -0.83 -13.16 0.73
CA LEU A 93 -0.99 -12.02 1.61
C LEU A 93 -2.44 -12.00 2.14
N ILE A 94 -2.60 -11.86 3.45
CA ILE A 94 -3.90 -11.62 4.06
C ILE A 94 -3.95 -10.16 4.47
N LYS A 95 -5.04 -9.48 4.10
CA LYS A 95 -5.41 -8.19 4.67
C LYS A 95 -6.50 -8.40 5.70
N THR A 96 -6.27 -7.93 6.91
CA THR A 96 -7.29 -7.91 7.95
C THR A 96 -7.71 -6.48 8.21
N LYS A 97 -9.00 -6.18 8.08
CA LYS A 97 -9.59 -4.91 8.50
C LYS A 97 -10.07 -5.06 9.94
N TYR A 98 -9.70 -4.12 10.78
CA TYR A 98 -10.14 -4.00 12.16
C TYR A 98 -11.08 -2.80 12.26
N ASN A 99 -12.29 -3.02 12.78
CA ASN A 99 -13.27 -1.95 13.02
C ASN A 99 -13.92 -2.16 14.38
N ASN A 100 -13.54 -1.33 15.34
CA ASN A 100 -14.03 -1.33 16.71
C ASN A 100 -14.02 -2.74 17.35
N GLY A 101 -12.90 -3.46 17.17
CA GLY A 101 -12.70 -4.82 17.67
C GLY A 101 -13.19 -5.94 16.74
N ASN A 102 -14.05 -5.65 15.77
CA ASN A 102 -14.43 -6.62 14.73
C ASN A 102 -13.28 -6.80 13.73
N LYS A 103 -13.15 -8.01 13.19
CA LYS A 103 -12.14 -8.36 12.19
C LYS A 103 -12.80 -8.89 10.93
N GLU A 104 -12.34 -8.42 9.78
CA GLU A 104 -12.73 -8.89 8.47
C GLU A 104 -11.46 -9.24 7.69
N GLU A 105 -11.27 -10.53 7.39
CA GLU A 105 -10.10 -11.04 6.68
C GLU A 105 -10.41 -11.21 5.20
N ASN A 106 -9.52 -10.69 4.36
CA ASN A 106 -9.60 -10.78 2.93
C ASN A 106 -8.28 -11.34 2.39
N ASN A 107 -8.37 -12.51 1.76
CA ASN A 107 -7.23 -13.13 1.09
C ASN A 107 -6.97 -12.45 -0.25
N THR A 108 -5.69 -12.21 -0.55
CA THR A 108 -5.32 -11.70 -1.87
C THR A 108 -5.37 -12.80 -2.93
N PRO A 109 -5.80 -12.50 -4.17
CA PRO A 109 -5.91 -13.50 -5.24
C PRO A 109 -4.58 -13.91 -5.88
N PHE A 110 -3.44 -13.45 -5.34
CA PHE A 110 -2.10 -13.70 -5.89
C PHE A 110 -1.21 -14.47 -4.90
N THR A 111 -0.19 -15.12 -5.43
CA THR A 111 0.82 -15.86 -4.64
C THR A 111 2.24 -15.38 -4.94
N PHE A 112 3.14 -15.56 -3.98
CA PHE A 112 4.55 -15.21 -4.12
C PHE A 112 5.40 -16.16 -3.29
N ASN A 113 6.68 -16.32 -3.64
CA ASN A 113 7.60 -17.13 -2.85
C ASN A 113 8.16 -16.31 -1.68
N LYS A 114 8.39 -15.02 -1.89
CA LYS A 114 8.98 -14.13 -0.90
C LYS A 114 8.51 -12.69 -1.12
N LEU A 115 8.14 -12.02 -0.03
CA LEU A 115 7.82 -10.61 -0.02
C LEU A 115 8.53 -9.95 1.16
N ASN A 116 9.28 -8.88 0.87
CA ASN A 116 9.85 -8.00 1.88
C ASN A 116 9.29 -6.59 1.67
N LEU A 117 8.78 -5.98 2.72
CA LEU A 117 8.40 -4.57 2.76
C LEU A 117 9.24 -3.87 3.82
N LYS A 118 9.80 -2.71 3.50
CA LYS A 118 10.54 -1.86 4.45
C LYS A 118 10.11 -0.42 4.28
N SER A 119 9.66 0.20 5.38
CA SER A 119 9.41 1.64 5.42
C SER A 119 10.64 2.41 5.88
N GLU A 120 10.99 3.45 5.13
CA GLU A 120 12.12 4.34 5.42
C GLU A 120 11.81 5.72 4.85
N ASN A 121 11.81 6.77 5.69
CA ASN A 121 11.77 8.17 5.26
C ASN A 121 10.64 8.51 4.25
N GLY A 122 9.41 8.08 4.52
CA GLY A 122 8.26 8.41 3.65
C GLY A 122 8.16 7.57 2.37
N ILE A 123 8.98 6.52 2.24
CA ILE A 123 8.86 5.52 1.17
C ILE A 123 8.75 4.11 1.74
N ILE A 124 8.00 3.26 1.02
CA ILE A 124 7.98 1.82 1.26
C ILE A 124 8.68 1.13 0.11
N LYS A 125 9.77 0.43 0.42
CA LYS A 125 10.50 -0.42 -0.51
C LYS A 125 9.91 -1.82 -0.44
N ALA A 126 9.51 -2.35 -1.59
CA ALA A 126 9.02 -3.70 -1.74
C ALA A 126 9.98 -4.53 -2.60
N GLU A 127 10.30 -5.74 -2.15
CA GLU A 127 11.07 -6.72 -2.89
C GLU A 127 10.28 -8.04 -2.93
N VAL A 128 10.05 -8.54 -4.14
CA VAL A 128 9.26 -9.74 -4.40
C VAL A 128 10.11 -10.76 -5.12
N ASN A 129 10.12 -12.00 -4.61
CA ASN A 129 10.83 -13.14 -5.18
C ASN A 129 12.31 -12.85 -5.49
N ASP A 130 12.96 -11.99 -4.70
CA ASP A 130 14.36 -11.53 -4.85
C ASP A 130 14.69 -10.92 -6.23
N LYS A 131 13.69 -10.61 -7.04
CA LYS A 131 13.85 -10.17 -8.44
C LYS A 131 13.13 -8.86 -8.72
N TYR A 132 11.91 -8.72 -8.24
CA TYR A 132 11.06 -7.57 -8.57
C TYR A 132 11.10 -6.56 -7.42
N LYS A 133 11.57 -5.35 -7.73
CA LYS A 133 11.73 -4.28 -6.76
C LYS A 133 10.90 -3.09 -7.18
N PHE A 134 10.17 -2.51 -6.23
CA PHE A 134 9.45 -1.26 -6.47
C PHE A 134 9.35 -0.42 -5.21
N THR A 135 9.01 0.84 -5.40
CA THR A 135 8.88 1.82 -4.32
C THR A 135 7.51 2.45 -4.36
N ILE A 136 6.91 2.59 -3.18
CA ILE A 136 5.66 3.32 -2.96
C ILE A 136 6.05 4.61 -2.24
N LEU A 137 5.76 5.76 -2.88
CA LEU A 137 5.91 7.06 -2.24
C LEU A 137 4.64 7.33 -1.42
N LEU A 138 4.80 7.71 -0.16
CA LEU A 138 3.68 8.04 0.71
C LEU A 138 3.20 9.46 0.43
N GLU A 139 1.92 9.60 0.08
CA GLU A 139 1.36 10.91 -0.27
C GLU A 139 0.94 11.73 0.96
N ASN A 140 0.70 11.09 2.11
CA ASN A 140 0.30 11.77 3.34
C ASN A 140 1.46 12.14 4.29
N ASN A 141 2.71 12.05 3.82
CA ASN A 141 3.94 12.46 4.51
C ASN A 141 3.96 12.27 6.04
N SER A 142 4.03 11.03 6.50
CA SER A 142 4.58 10.73 7.82
C SER A 142 5.98 10.17 7.65
N THR A 143 6.91 10.64 8.48
CA THR A 143 8.26 10.10 8.66
C THR A 143 8.19 8.69 9.26
N LEU A 144 7.60 7.75 8.51
CA LEU A 144 7.46 6.35 8.86
C LEU A 144 8.82 5.68 8.71
N THR A 145 9.39 5.30 9.84
CA THR A 145 10.72 4.72 9.91
C THR A 145 10.67 3.46 10.76
N GLY A 146 11.26 2.37 10.27
CA GLY A 146 11.64 1.24 11.12
C GLY A 146 10.69 0.05 11.16
N SER A 147 9.88 -0.17 10.13
CA SER A 147 8.97 -1.34 10.10
C SER A 147 9.21 -2.19 8.86
N ILE A 148 9.35 -3.49 9.11
CA ILE A 148 9.74 -4.50 8.15
C ILE A 148 8.68 -5.61 8.20
N LEU A 149 8.13 -5.95 7.03
CA LEU A 149 7.44 -7.22 6.81
C LEU A 149 8.40 -8.10 6.01
N SER A 150 8.73 -9.28 6.50
CA SER A 150 9.49 -10.29 5.75
C SER A 150 8.77 -11.63 5.85
N ASN A 151 9.17 -12.59 5.01
CA ASN A 151 8.62 -13.96 5.07
C ASN A 151 8.70 -14.52 6.52
N GLY A 152 7.55 -14.82 7.13
CA GLY A 152 7.45 -15.27 8.52
C GLY A 152 6.11 -14.89 9.17
N SER A 153 5.97 -15.14 10.47
CA SER A 153 4.78 -14.77 11.29
C SER A 153 4.60 -13.26 11.48
N ASP A 154 5.37 -12.46 10.77
CA ASP A 154 5.37 -11.01 10.88
C ASP A 154 4.04 -10.48 10.34
N GLU A 155 3.37 -9.71 11.18
CA GLU A 155 2.17 -8.96 10.83
C GLU A 155 2.54 -7.49 10.95
N ILE A 156 2.26 -6.72 9.90
CA ILE A 156 2.40 -5.27 9.93
C ILE A 156 1.01 -4.66 10.00
N PHE A 157 0.88 -3.62 10.81
CA PHE A 157 -0.32 -2.83 10.95
C PHE A 157 -0.14 -1.49 10.25
N TYR A 158 -1.21 -1.04 9.59
CA TYR A 158 -1.25 0.25 8.93
C TYR A 158 -2.62 0.90 9.16
N ALA A 159 -2.64 2.23 9.08
CA ALA A 159 -3.88 3.00 9.21
C ALA A 159 -3.85 4.20 8.26
N TYR A 160 -5.03 4.53 7.74
CA TYR A 160 -5.23 5.73 6.96
C TYR A 160 -5.37 6.96 7.87
N PRO A 161 -5.15 8.16 7.34
CA PRO A 161 -5.15 9.39 8.14
C PRO A 161 -6.48 9.63 8.87
N GLU A 162 -7.59 9.28 8.24
CA GLU A 162 -8.95 9.36 8.80
C GLU A 162 -9.19 8.42 9.97
N ASP A 163 -8.40 7.35 10.08
CA ASP A 163 -8.59 6.31 11.07
C ASP A 163 -7.79 6.57 12.35
N ILE A 164 -6.77 7.43 12.35
CA ILE A 164 -5.97 7.65 13.55
C ILE A 164 -6.66 8.66 14.47
N GLN A 165 -7.01 8.20 15.67
CA GLN A 165 -7.31 9.11 16.78
C GLN A 165 -5.99 9.78 17.16
N ILE A 166 -5.88 11.08 16.97
CA ILE A 166 -4.73 11.86 17.44
C ILE A 166 -4.80 11.85 18.97
N SER A 167 -4.18 10.86 19.61
CA SER A 167 -3.79 11.01 21.01
C SER A 167 -2.73 12.11 21.02
N SER A 168 -3.10 13.32 21.41
CA SER A 168 -2.14 14.32 21.84
C SER A 168 -1.51 13.88 23.16
N GLU A 169 -0.72 12.82 23.13
CA GLU A 169 0.27 12.58 24.17
C GLU A 169 1.59 13.14 23.64
N SER A 170 1.84 14.39 23.99
CA SER A 170 3.20 14.93 24.06
C SER A 170 4.03 14.02 24.99
N PRO A 171 5.36 13.88 24.77
CA PRO A 171 6.22 13.18 25.70
C PRO A 171 6.02 13.76 27.11
N LYS A 172 5.67 12.91 28.07
CA LYS A 172 5.63 13.29 29.48
C LYS A 172 7.07 13.60 29.91
N GLU A 173 7.42 14.88 29.92
CA GLU A 173 8.50 15.36 30.77
C GLU A 173 8.06 15.19 32.22
N GLU A 174 8.97 14.59 32.96
CA GLU A 174 8.90 14.31 34.38
C GLU A 174 8.87 15.63 35.16
N SER A 175 7.77 15.92 35.87
CA SER A 175 7.77 16.92 36.93
C SER A 175 6.91 16.46 38.09
N ASN A 176 7.59 16.11 39.17
CA ASN A 176 7.05 16.02 40.51
C ASN A 176 6.27 17.29 40.88
N ASN A 177 5.07 17.16 41.43
CA ASN A 177 4.74 17.69 42.76
C ASN A 177 3.27 17.45 43.16
N ASN A 178 3.11 17.03 44.41
CA ASN A 178 1.87 16.82 45.15
C ASN A 178 1.08 18.13 45.34
N ASN A 179 -0.27 18.06 45.26
CA ASN A 179 -1.19 18.34 46.39
C ASN A 179 -2.65 18.53 45.94
N ASN A 180 -3.50 17.60 46.40
CA ASN A 180 -4.82 17.73 47.05
C ASN A 180 -5.82 18.85 46.67
N ASN A 181 -7.03 18.37 46.33
CA ASN A 181 -8.37 18.78 46.81
C ASN A 181 -9.28 19.76 46.01
N THR A 182 -10.39 19.18 45.53
CA THR A 182 -11.81 19.60 45.65
C THR A 182 -12.42 20.63 44.67
N GLU A 183 -13.32 20.14 43.80
CA GLU A 183 -14.43 20.83 43.09
C GLU A 183 -15.60 21.08 44.10
N PRO A 184 -16.51 22.11 44.02
CA PRO A 184 -17.35 22.39 42.83
C PRO A 184 -18.02 23.78 42.57
N SER A 185 -18.50 23.96 41.31
CA SER A 185 -19.78 24.60 40.84
C SER A 185 -19.79 25.96 40.07
N LYS A 186 -20.09 25.88 38.74
CA LYS A 186 -21.13 26.55 37.88
C LYS A 186 -21.27 28.12 37.75
N PRO A 187 -22.09 28.67 36.81
CA PRO A 187 -21.81 29.11 35.41
C PRO A 187 -21.99 30.64 35.16
N SER A 188 -21.64 31.19 33.97
CA SER A 188 -22.22 32.47 33.51
C SER A 188 -22.23 32.66 31.97
N GLU A 189 -23.23 33.41 31.52
CA GLU A 189 -23.80 33.57 30.16
C GLU A 189 -23.30 34.84 29.41
N GLU A 190 -23.34 34.75 28.07
CA GLU A 190 -23.63 35.73 26.99
C GLU A 190 -23.25 37.25 26.96
N ASN A 191 -22.55 37.61 25.85
CA ASN A 191 -22.74 38.75 24.88
C ASN A 191 -22.32 40.21 25.27
N PRO A 192 -22.20 41.23 24.37
CA PRO A 192 -21.74 41.35 22.96
C PRO A 192 -20.58 42.40 22.77
N ASN A 193 -20.06 42.49 21.54
CA ASN A 193 -19.62 43.72 20.83
C ASN A 193 -18.12 43.98 20.52
N THR A 194 -17.93 44.67 19.39
CA THR A 194 -16.86 44.70 18.38
C THR A 194 -15.61 45.57 18.69
N ASN A 195 -14.43 45.10 18.26
CA ASN A 195 -13.23 45.91 17.93
C ASN A 195 -12.38 45.17 16.87
N PRO A 196 -12.06 45.74 15.69
CA PRO A 196 -11.63 44.95 14.52
C PRO A 196 -10.11 44.91 14.32
N ASP A 197 -9.31 44.63 15.36
CA ASP A 197 -7.89 44.27 15.17
C ASP A 197 -7.21 43.66 16.43
N LYS A 198 -7.82 42.65 17.04
CA LYS A 198 -7.20 41.96 18.18
C LYS A 198 -7.57 40.48 18.22
N ASP A 199 -6.52 39.67 18.18
CA ASP A 199 -6.49 38.20 18.28
C ASP A 199 -7.45 37.45 17.35
N ILE A 200 -6.98 37.21 16.12
CA ILE A 200 -7.59 36.22 15.23
C ILE A 200 -7.54 34.86 15.95
N PRO A 201 -8.69 34.24 16.24
CA PRO A 201 -8.72 33.00 17.01
C PRO A 201 -8.04 31.87 16.24
N MET A 202 -7.29 31.02 16.94
CA MET A 202 -6.76 29.79 16.36
C MET A 202 -7.94 28.88 15.96
N TRP A 203 -7.88 28.31 14.77
CA TRP A 203 -8.90 27.41 14.28
C TRP A 203 -9.05 26.21 15.23
N ASN A 204 -10.30 25.88 15.55
CA ASN A 204 -10.70 24.82 16.44
C ASN A 204 -11.77 23.99 15.75
N LYS A 205 -11.56 22.68 15.69
CA LYS A 205 -12.45 21.73 15.03
C LYS A 205 -13.90 21.76 15.56
N ASN A 206 -14.09 22.12 16.83
CA ASN A 206 -15.39 22.09 17.48
C ASN A 206 -16.19 23.39 17.32
N ASN A 207 -15.55 24.47 16.85
CA ASN A 207 -16.23 25.73 16.60
C ASN A 207 -16.98 25.69 15.27
N ILE A 208 -18.16 26.31 15.26
CA ILE A 208 -18.90 26.58 14.03
C ILE A 208 -18.40 27.93 13.51
N TYR A 209 -17.94 27.93 12.26
CA TYR A 209 -17.48 29.14 11.59
C TYR A 209 -18.50 29.54 10.54
N ASN A 210 -18.94 30.79 10.59
CA ASN A 210 -19.83 31.40 9.61
C ASN A 210 -19.04 31.93 8.42
N LYS A 211 -19.76 32.26 7.34
CA LYS A 211 -19.13 32.86 6.16
C LYS A 211 -18.44 34.17 6.55
N ASP A 212 -17.23 34.38 6.03
CA ASP A 212 -16.33 35.51 6.27
C ASP A 212 -15.62 35.53 7.64
N ASP A 213 -15.81 34.52 8.49
CA ASP A 213 -15.03 34.35 9.73
C ASP A 213 -13.53 34.12 9.41
N ILE A 214 -12.65 34.71 10.21
CA ILE A 214 -11.19 34.63 10.04
C ILE A 214 -10.57 33.85 11.21
N VAL A 215 -9.66 32.92 10.89
CA VAL A 215 -8.95 32.08 11.87
C VAL A 215 -7.46 31.94 11.53
N MET A 216 -6.65 31.67 12.55
CA MET A 216 -5.26 31.25 12.38
C MET A 216 -5.16 29.72 12.32
N TYR A 217 -4.42 29.17 11.35
CA TYR A 217 -4.13 27.73 11.31
C TYR A 217 -2.74 27.50 10.73
N LYS A 218 -1.89 26.82 11.50
CA LYS A 218 -0.47 26.57 11.15
C LYS A 218 0.27 27.86 10.76
N GLY A 219 0.03 28.95 11.50
CA GLY A 219 0.70 30.24 11.29
C GLY A 219 0.20 31.08 10.12
N LYS A 220 -0.85 30.64 9.41
CA LYS A 220 -1.46 31.35 8.28
C LYS A 220 -2.91 31.76 8.58
N LYS A 221 -3.39 32.84 7.97
CA LYS A 221 -4.76 33.35 8.12
C LYS A 221 -5.66 32.78 7.03
N TYR A 222 -6.82 32.29 7.44
CA TYR A 222 -7.83 31.77 6.53
C TYR A 222 -9.20 32.40 6.80
N LYS A 223 -9.95 32.68 5.74
CA LYS A 223 -11.31 33.20 5.76
C LYS A 223 -12.31 32.14 5.31
N ALA A 224 -13.40 31.95 6.04
CA ALA A 224 -14.42 30.97 5.71
C ALA A 224 -15.24 31.39 4.48
N LYS A 225 -15.30 30.54 3.46
CA LYS A 225 -16.12 30.78 2.24
C LYS A 225 -17.61 30.50 2.46
N LYS A 226 -17.92 29.62 3.41
CA LYS A 226 -19.28 29.19 3.78
C LYS A 226 -19.28 28.62 5.19
N SER A 227 -20.47 28.57 5.81
CA SER A 227 -20.61 28.01 7.15
C SER A 227 -20.08 26.58 7.21
N ASN A 228 -19.24 26.29 8.18
CA ASN A 228 -18.59 24.99 8.32
C ASN A 228 -18.22 24.71 9.78
N LYS A 229 -18.21 23.42 10.14
CA LYS A 229 -17.77 22.93 11.44
C LYS A 229 -16.76 21.81 11.22
N GLY A 230 -15.60 21.90 11.88
CA GLY A 230 -14.58 20.87 11.82
C GLY A 230 -13.92 20.64 10.47
N LYS A 231 -14.12 21.52 9.48
CA LYS A 231 -13.38 21.50 8.21
C LYS A 231 -12.10 22.31 8.37
N GLU A 232 -10.96 21.67 8.13
CA GLU A 232 -9.66 22.32 8.29
C GLU A 232 -9.48 23.49 7.32
N PRO A 233 -8.76 24.56 7.70
CA PRO A 233 -8.52 25.71 6.83
C PRO A 233 -7.72 25.43 5.55
N THR A 234 -7.02 24.31 5.49
CA THR A 234 -6.39 23.79 4.26
C THR A 234 -7.40 23.28 3.23
N ASN A 235 -8.67 23.11 3.59
CA ASN A 235 -9.73 22.71 2.67
C ASN A 235 -10.21 23.92 1.84
N THR A 236 -9.68 24.03 0.61
CA THR A 236 -9.97 25.14 -0.33
C THR A 236 -11.45 25.26 -0.74
N GLY A 237 -12.26 24.23 -0.50
CA GLY A 237 -13.70 24.23 -0.71
C GLY A 237 -14.48 24.95 0.38
N HIS A 238 -13.92 25.12 1.59
CA HIS A 238 -14.56 25.77 2.74
C HIS A 238 -13.82 27.02 3.21
N TRP A 239 -12.53 27.14 2.89
CA TRP A 239 -11.65 28.20 3.37
C TRP A 239 -10.85 28.82 2.23
N GLU A 240 -10.50 30.09 2.41
CA GLU A 240 -9.64 30.88 1.53
C GLU A 240 -8.43 31.33 2.33
N LEU A 241 -7.22 31.06 1.83
CA LEU A 241 -5.99 31.59 2.42
C LEU A 241 -5.90 33.08 2.10
N ILE A 242 -5.72 33.91 3.14
CA ILE A 242 -5.66 35.37 2.99
C ILE A 242 -4.31 35.98 3.40
N GLN A 243 -3.50 35.28 4.22
CA GLN A 243 -2.15 35.72 4.60
C GLN A 243 -1.29 34.55 5.10
#